data_AF-A0A2W2G4V7-F1
#
_entry.id   AF-A0A2W2G4V7-F1
#
_cell.length_a   1.000
_cell.length_b   1.000
_cell.length_c   1.000
_cell.angle_alpha   90.00
_cell.angle_beta   90.00
_cell.angle_gamma   90.00
#
_symmetry.space_group_name_H-M   'P 1'
#
loop_
_entity.id
_entity.type
_entity.pdbx_description
1 polymer ?
#
loop_
_entity_poly.entity_id
_entity_poly.type
_entity_poly.pdbx_seq_one_letter_code
_entity_poly.pdbx_strand_id
1 'polypeptide(L)'
;MTQRFIEAMRLMRCSDPQQREDGFFLLWPHAGEHVGELIAEFRDEDDEDHGFRCRLLELIVEARSLSALPLLTELAEGEDEAFRYWALRGLRRLPGQEARQVLWRARPEEG
;
A
#
# COMPACT_ATOMS: atom_id res chain seq x y z
N MET A 1 -14.25 9.65 5.27
CA MET A 1 -14.43 8.36 4.59
C MET A 1 -15.67 8.43 3.71
N THR A 2 -15.55 8.14 2.40
CA THR A 2 -16.66 8.22 1.43
C THR A 2 -17.44 6.90 1.38
N GLN A 3 -18.67 6.92 0.87
CA GLN A 3 -19.47 5.71 0.68
C GLN A 3 -18.74 4.68 -0.21
N ARG A 4 -18.01 5.16 -1.23
CA ARG A 4 -17.20 4.33 -2.13
C ARG A 4 -16.10 3.58 -1.38
N PHE A 5 -15.37 4.29 -0.50
CA PHE A 5 -14.33 3.67 0.30
C PHE A 5 -14.89 2.56 1.18
N ILE A 6 -15.99 2.85 1.90
CA ILE A 6 -16.64 1.87 2.79
C ILE A 6 -17.09 0.63 2.00
N GLU A 7 -17.69 0.83 0.83
CA GLU A 7 -18.13 -0.25 -0.05
C GLU A 7 -16.96 -1.08 -0.59
N ALA A 8 -15.90 -0.43 -1.09
CA ALA A 8 -14.70 -1.10 -1.56
C ALA A 8 -14.05 -1.95 -0.46
N MET A 9 -13.90 -1.40 0.75
CA MET A 9 -13.33 -2.12 1.89
C MET A 9 -14.17 -3.33 2.29
N ARG A 10 -15.50 -3.19 2.27
CA ARG A 10 -16.41 -4.33 2.52
C ARG A 10 -16.25 -5.43 1.48
N LEU A 11 -16.18 -5.07 0.20
CA LEU A 11 -16.01 -6.02 -0.91
C LEU A 11 -14.65 -6.72 -0.85
N MET A 12 -13.58 -5.98 -0.56
CA MET A 12 -12.22 -6.50 -0.41
C MET A 12 -12.05 -7.47 0.78
N ARG A 13 -12.88 -7.37 1.82
CA ARG A 13 -12.91 -8.30 2.96
C ARG A 13 -13.81 -9.52 2.73
N CYS A 14 -14.63 -9.54 1.68
CA CYS A 14 -15.50 -10.68 1.38
C CYS A 14 -14.65 -11.93 1.08
N SER A 15 -15.13 -13.14 1.38
CA SER A 15 -14.40 -14.38 1.03
C SER A 15 -14.44 -14.70 -0.47
N ASP A 16 -15.38 -14.12 -1.20
CA ASP A 16 -15.55 -14.32 -2.63
C ASP A 16 -14.43 -13.60 -3.44
N PRO A 17 -13.65 -14.33 -4.27
CA PRO A 17 -12.55 -13.73 -5.01
C PRO A 17 -12.95 -12.61 -5.97
N GLN A 18 -14.11 -12.72 -6.62
CA GLN A 18 -14.60 -11.72 -7.57
C GLN A 18 -14.95 -10.44 -6.84
N GLN A 19 -15.70 -10.54 -5.73
CA GLN A 19 -16.02 -9.37 -4.91
C GLN A 19 -14.77 -8.68 -4.37
N ARG A 20 -13.74 -9.46 -4.00
CA ARG A 20 -12.46 -8.88 -3.56
C ARG A 20 -11.80 -8.02 -4.65
N GLU A 21 -11.78 -8.53 -5.87
CA GLU A 21 -11.24 -7.85 -7.04
C GLU A 21 -12.08 -6.63 -7.42
N ASP A 22 -13.41 -6.75 -7.40
CA ASP A 22 -14.35 -5.65 -7.66
C ASP A 22 -14.14 -4.51 -6.66
N GLY A 23 -13.99 -4.83 -5.36
CA GLY A 23 -13.69 -3.83 -4.33
C GLY A 23 -12.36 -3.13 -4.56
N PHE A 24 -11.33 -3.86 -4.97
CA PHE A 24 -10.03 -3.29 -5.32
C PHE A 24 -10.16 -2.31 -6.50
N PHE A 25 -10.78 -2.74 -7.60
CA PHE A 25 -10.93 -1.90 -8.79
C PHE A 25 -11.87 -0.71 -8.59
N LEU A 26 -12.84 -0.82 -7.68
CA LEU A 26 -13.68 0.30 -7.29
C LEU A 26 -12.86 1.43 -6.64
N LEU A 27 -11.82 1.08 -5.87
CA LEU A 27 -11.01 2.05 -5.14
C LEU A 27 -9.74 2.47 -5.90
N TRP A 28 -9.18 1.61 -6.74
CA TRP A 28 -7.95 1.84 -7.49
C TRP A 28 -7.86 3.21 -8.21
N PRO A 29 -8.85 3.66 -9.00
CA PRO A 29 -8.79 4.96 -9.66
C PRO A 29 -8.85 6.16 -8.69
N HIS A 30 -9.27 5.93 -7.45
CA HIS A 30 -9.43 6.93 -6.39
C HIS A 30 -8.44 6.74 -5.23
N ALA A 31 -7.45 5.86 -5.38
CA ALA A 31 -6.53 5.52 -4.30
C ALA A 31 -5.77 6.76 -3.77
N GLY A 32 -5.43 7.71 -4.66
CA GLY A 32 -4.81 8.98 -4.31
C GLY A 32 -5.66 9.84 -3.36
N GLU A 33 -6.98 9.83 -3.53
CA GLU A 33 -7.92 10.58 -2.69
C GLU A 33 -8.06 9.96 -1.29
N HIS A 34 -7.79 8.66 -1.17
CA HIS A 34 -8.01 7.87 0.03
C HIS A 34 -6.72 7.34 0.67
N VAL A 35 -5.55 7.87 0.28
CA VAL A 35 -4.26 7.35 0.76
C VAL A 35 -4.14 7.41 2.29
N GLY A 36 -4.71 8.43 2.93
CA GLY A 36 -4.73 8.54 4.39
C GLY A 36 -5.55 7.44 5.05
N GLU A 37 -6.76 7.19 4.54
CA GLU A 37 -7.60 6.09 5.03
C GLU A 37 -6.99 4.71 4.73
N LEU A 38 -6.39 4.52 3.55
CA LEU A 38 -5.71 3.26 3.20
C LEU A 38 -4.55 2.95 4.15
N ILE A 39 -3.75 3.95 4.51
CA ILE A 39 -2.64 3.80 5.48
C ILE A 39 -3.18 3.44 6.87
N ALA A 40 -4.28 4.08 7.29
CA ALA A 40 -4.90 3.78 8.58
C ALA A 40 -5.39 2.33 8.62
N GLU A 41 -6.12 1.89 7.60
CA GLU A 41 -6.62 0.50 7.51
C GLU A 41 -5.47 -0.52 7.45
N PHE A 42 -4.39 -0.23 6.71
CA PHE A 42 -3.23 -1.13 6.66
C PHE A 42 -2.56 -1.33 8.04
N ARG A 43 -2.59 -0.30 8.89
CA ARG A 43 -2.00 -0.30 10.23
C ARG A 43 -2.92 -0.89 11.29
N ASP A 44 -4.23 -0.77 11.11
CA ASP A 44 -5.24 -1.31 12.03
C ASP A 44 -5.52 -2.80 11.78
N GLU A 45 -5.29 -3.28 10.56
CA GLU A 45 -5.52 -4.69 10.21
C GLU A 45 -4.53 -5.62 10.93
N ASP A 46 -5.09 -6.66 11.56
CA ASP A 46 -4.33 -7.72 12.21
C ASP A 46 -3.45 -8.49 11.21
N ASP A 47 -2.33 -9.03 11.70
CA ASP A 47 -1.34 -9.75 10.87
C ASP A 47 -1.89 -11.04 10.21
N GLU A 48 -3.10 -11.48 10.55
CA GLU A 48 -3.69 -12.74 10.10
C GLU A 48 -4.13 -12.74 8.62
N ASP A 49 -4.63 -11.61 8.08
CA ASP A 49 -5.01 -11.50 6.66
C ASP A 49 -3.93 -10.79 5.82
N HIS A 50 -2.80 -11.49 5.65
CA HIS A 50 -1.68 -11.03 4.84
C HIS A 50 -2.08 -10.68 3.39
N GLY A 51 -3.05 -11.41 2.82
CA GLY A 51 -3.53 -11.16 1.46
C GLY A 51 -4.29 -9.84 1.34
N PHE A 52 -5.14 -9.53 2.32
CA PHE A 52 -5.84 -8.26 2.39
C PHE A 52 -4.87 -7.07 2.59
N ARG A 53 -3.90 -7.21 3.50
CA ARG A 53 -2.85 -6.20 3.70
C ARG A 53 -2.01 -5.94 2.45
N CYS A 54 -1.69 -6.99 1.68
CA CYS A 54 -1.01 -6.83 0.39
C CYS A 54 -1.83 -6.01 -0.61
N ARG A 55 -3.15 -6.22 -0.70
CA ARG A 55 -4.03 -5.42 -1.58
C ARG A 55 -4.12 -3.96 -1.13
N LEU A 56 -4.22 -3.70 0.17
CA LEU A 56 -4.18 -2.34 0.70
C LEU A 56 -2.86 -1.66 0.33
N LEU A 57 -1.73 -2.35 0.52
CA LEU A 57 -0.42 -1.83 0.19
C LEU A 57 -0.27 -1.55 -1.31
N GLU A 58 -0.82 -2.40 -2.17
CA GLU A 58 -0.86 -2.15 -3.61
C GLU A 58 -1.64 -0.85 -3.94
N LEU A 59 -2.80 -0.62 -3.32
CA LEU A 59 -3.55 0.63 -3.49
C LEU A 59 -2.75 1.85 -2.98
N ILE A 60 -2.08 1.73 -1.84
CA ILE A 60 -1.21 2.79 -1.30
C ILE A 60 -0.07 3.12 -2.27
N VAL A 61 0.54 2.10 -2.88
CA VAL A 61 1.59 2.26 -3.88
C VAL A 61 1.07 2.94 -5.14
N GLU A 62 -0.11 2.51 -5.64
CA GLU A 62 -0.71 3.09 -6.85
C GLU A 62 -1.28 4.51 -6.63
N ALA A 63 -1.56 4.89 -5.38
CA ALA A 63 -1.90 6.27 -5.02
C ALA A 63 -0.78 7.28 -5.34
N ARG A 64 0.49 6.83 -5.41
CA ARG A 64 1.69 7.64 -5.72
C ARG A 64 1.79 8.95 -4.93
N SER A 65 1.26 8.95 -3.71
CA SER A 65 1.25 10.12 -2.86
C SER A 65 2.44 10.14 -1.91
N LEU A 66 3.06 11.31 -1.75
CA LEU A 66 4.13 11.52 -0.77
C LEU A 66 3.68 11.25 0.67
N SER A 67 2.37 11.28 0.95
CA SER A 67 1.82 10.89 2.25
C SER A 67 2.12 9.43 2.62
N ALA A 68 2.37 8.56 1.63
CA ALA A 68 2.75 7.17 1.86
C ALA A 68 4.24 6.99 2.15
N LEU A 69 5.08 8.02 1.96
CA LEU A 69 6.54 7.92 2.12
C LEU A 69 6.96 7.33 3.48
N PRO A 70 6.40 7.74 4.64
CA PRO A 70 6.81 7.19 5.92
C PRO A 70 6.52 5.68 6.04
N LEU A 71 5.32 5.25 5.63
CA LEU A 71 4.93 3.85 5.66
C LEU A 71 5.80 3.01 4.73
N LEU A 72 6.01 3.46 3.49
CA LEU A 72 6.84 2.72 2.53
C LEU A 72 8.32 2.67 2.95
N THR A 73 8.80 3.65 3.71
CA THR A 73 10.17 3.61 4.27
C THR A 73 10.28 2.55 5.36
N GLU A 74 9.33 2.57 6.31
CA GLU A 74 9.24 1.58 7.39
C GLU A 74 9.16 0.15 6.85
N LEU A 75 8.27 -0.10 5.87
CA LEU A 75 8.11 -1.42 5.27
C LEU A 75 9.31 -1.86 4.42
N ALA A 76 10.09 -0.93 3.86
CA ALA A 76 11.30 -1.27 3.11
C ALA A 76 12.43 -1.79 3.99
N GLU A 77 12.46 -1.39 5.26
CA GLU A 77 13.44 -1.82 6.28
C GLU A 77 12.95 -3.05 7.07
N GLY A 78 11.70 -3.47 6.86
CA GLY A 78 11.09 -4.61 7.54
C GLY A 78 11.55 -5.99 7.05
N GLU A 79 11.17 -7.01 7.82
CA GLU A 79 11.51 -8.42 7.54
C GLU A 79 10.54 -9.10 6.57
N ASP A 80 9.30 -8.60 6.46
CA ASP A 80 8.30 -9.15 5.55
C ASP A 80 8.68 -8.89 4.08
N GLU A 81 9.05 -9.95 3.36
CA GLU A 81 9.53 -9.84 1.99
C GLU A 81 8.48 -9.29 1.02
N ALA A 82 7.20 -9.63 1.22
CA ALA A 82 6.11 -9.17 0.37
C ALA A 82 5.89 -7.67 0.57
N PHE A 83 5.84 -7.21 1.81
CA PHE A 83 5.72 -5.78 2.12
C PHE A 83 6.94 -5.00 1.65
N ARG A 84 8.15 -5.53 1.87
CA ARG A 84 9.38 -4.91 1.39
C ARG A 84 9.40 -4.77 -0.13
N TYR A 85 8.96 -5.79 -0.87
CA TYR A 85 8.84 -5.73 -2.33
C TYR A 85 7.93 -4.58 -2.78
N TRP A 86 6.74 -4.49 -2.20
CA TRP A 86 5.78 -3.43 -2.54
C TRP A 86 6.27 -2.05 -2.11
N ALA A 87 6.88 -1.94 -0.95
CA ALA A 87 7.47 -0.73 -0.42
C ALA A 87 8.54 -0.15 -1.37
N LEU A 88 9.49 -0.98 -1.79
CA LEU A 88 10.53 -0.60 -2.74
C LEU A 88 9.94 -0.23 -4.11
N ARG A 89 8.92 -0.97 -4.59
CA ARG A 89 8.20 -0.63 -5.83
C ARG A 89 7.51 0.74 -5.72
N GLY A 90 6.88 1.03 -4.59
CA GLY A 90 6.22 2.32 -4.32
C GLY A 90 7.20 3.47 -4.28
N LEU A 91 8.29 3.33 -3.52
CA LEU A 91 9.35 4.34 -3.42
C LEU A 91 9.95 4.68 -4.80
N ARG A 92 10.13 3.70 -5.69
CA ARG A 92 10.62 3.93 -7.08
C ARG A 92 9.66 4.75 -7.94
N ARG A 93 8.38 4.78 -7.58
CA ARG A 93 7.31 5.44 -8.33
C ARG A 93 6.89 6.78 -7.71
N LEU A 94 7.29 7.05 -6.48
CA LEU A 94 7.05 8.34 -5.84
C LEU A 94 7.88 9.44 -6.51
N PRO A 95 7.29 10.62 -6.76
CA PRO A 95 8.05 11.79 -7.18
C PRO A 95 8.91 12.30 -6.02
N GLY A 96 10.03 12.96 -6.31
CA GLY A 96 10.80 13.72 -5.31
C GLY A 96 12.19 13.16 -4.98
N GLN A 97 12.95 13.95 -4.23
CA GLN A 97 14.31 13.60 -3.83
C GLN A 97 14.34 12.67 -2.60
N GLU A 98 13.36 12.76 -1.72
CA GLU A 98 13.29 11.99 -0.47
C GLU A 98 13.12 10.49 -0.75
N ALA A 99 12.21 10.12 -1.66
CA ALA A 99 12.05 8.74 -2.10
C ALA A 99 13.35 8.14 -2.70
N ARG A 100 14.13 8.97 -3.42
CA ARG A 100 15.43 8.56 -3.96
C ARG A 100 16.47 8.31 -2.87
N GLN A 101 16.46 9.09 -1.79
CA GLN A 101 17.38 8.89 -0.66
C GLN A 101 17.08 7.57 0.08
N VAL A 102 15.79 7.25 0.28
CA VAL A 102 15.40 5.98 0.90
C VAL A 102 15.84 4.79 0.06
N LEU A 103 15.61 4.84 -1.26
CA LEU A 103 16.07 3.78 -2.17
C LEU A 103 17.59 3.58 -2.17
N TRP A 104 18.36 4.66 -2.01
CA TRP A 104 19.81 4.57 -1.90
C TRP A 104 20.24 3.82 -0.64
N ARG A 105 19.60 4.10 0.51
CA ARG A 105 19.89 3.42 1.78
C ARG A 105 19.44 1.96 1.79
N ALA A 106 18.36 1.65 1.08
CA ALA A 106 17.80 0.30 1.00
C ALA A 106 18.54 -0.62 0.01
N ARG A 107 19.53 -0.13 -0.75
CA ARG A 107 20.38 -1.03 -1.56
C ARG A 107 21.29 -1.81 -0.62
N PRO A 108 21.32 -3.16 -0.71
CA PRO A 108 22.45 -3.89 -0.15
C PRO A 108 23.71 -3.40 -0.87
N GLU A 109 24.78 -3.15 -0.12
CA GLU A 109 26.07 -2.81 -0.69
C GLU A 109 26.48 -3.92 -1.67
N GLU A 110 26.38 -3.66 -2.97
CA GLU A 110 27.00 -4.50 -3.99
C GLU A 110 28.51 -4.23 -3.88
N GLY A 111 29.18 -5.02 -3.05
CA GLY A 111 30.64 -5.15 -3.00
C GLY A 111 31.17 -6.03 -4.12
#